data_AF-A0A4P9TJQ1-F1
#
_entry.id   AF-A0A4P9TJQ1-F1
#
_cell.length_a   1.000
_cell.length_b   1.000
_cell.length_c   1.000
_cell.angle_alpha   90.00
_cell.angle_beta   90.00
_cell.angle_gamma   90.00
#
_symmetry.space_group_name_H-M   'P 1'
#
loop_
_entity.id
_entity.type
_entity.pdbx_description
1 polymer ?
#
loop_
_entity_poly.entity_id
_entity_poly.type
_entity_poly.pdbx_seq_one_letter_code
_entity_poly.pdbx_strand_id
1 'polypeptide(L)'
;MSVSRRRFLATAATTAAAAVAVPGLASAADPPGWTLSHITAVGDDEAELRQYEPYLDIRFDDQQQQVGVYGWWAESSEHDTRAYYYWAKYAKQDSLADRIPFLGPLLSADSHFKDHEPIIVFTDPDSGDVQTVVYSGYHHFAVRLTGDEMTLAQDELSIPTHPSLAVATPHHHYRHQRDATRGVPAHTIAGSEFGSFLEKQPQWERNRVFAKSHDPAVFDPWVARDRGTWWDKSTRDYQFARIRILLNLRDGGETLITED
;
A
#
# COMPACT_ATOMS: atom_id res chain seq x y z
N MET A 1 -51.39 22.94 -4.20
CA MET A 1 -49.99 23.40 -4.09
C MET A 1 -49.88 24.06 -2.72
N SER A 2 -49.04 23.69 -1.74
CA SER A 2 -47.87 22.83 -1.65
C SER A 2 -47.95 21.97 -0.38
N VAL A 3 -47.68 20.66 -0.49
CA VAL A 3 -47.45 19.80 0.67
C VAL A 3 -45.97 19.91 1.05
N SER A 4 -45.72 20.28 2.31
CA SER A 4 -44.42 20.54 2.91
C SER A 4 -43.52 19.29 2.95
N ARG A 5 -42.22 19.47 2.65
CA ARG A 5 -41.12 18.49 2.59
C ARG A 5 -40.73 17.88 3.96
N ARG A 6 -41.69 17.61 4.85
CA ARG A 6 -41.50 16.89 6.13
C ARG A 6 -42.35 15.62 6.16
N ARG A 7 -42.00 14.65 5.31
CA ARG A 7 -42.40 13.24 5.41
C ARG A 7 -41.77 12.46 4.26
N PHE A 8 -40.44 12.42 4.22
CA PHE A 8 -39.73 11.43 3.42
C PHE A 8 -39.00 10.50 4.38
N LEU A 9 -39.74 9.44 4.76
CA LEU A 9 -39.25 8.08 5.04
C LEU A 9 -38.12 8.00 6.08
N ALA A 10 -38.43 8.17 7.37
CA ALA A 10 -38.58 7.03 8.26
C ALA A 10 -39.14 5.75 7.61
N THR A 11 -38.24 4.86 7.19
CA THR A 11 -38.52 3.43 7.07
C THR A 11 -37.40 2.69 7.77
N ALA A 12 -37.75 2.05 8.88
CA ALA A 12 -36.89 1.13 9.60
C ALA A 12 -36.56 -0.07 8.70
N ALA A 13 -35.27 -0.25 8.39
CA ALA A 13 -34.73 -1.55 8.10
C ALA A 13 -33.96 -1.96 9.35
N THR A 14 -34.57 -2.84 10.14
CA THR A 14 -33.86 -3.61 11.17
C THR A 14 -32.93 -4.56 10.43
N THR A 15 -31.76 -4.08 10.02
CA THR A 15 -30.70 -4.96 9.54
C THR A 15 -30.29 -5.79 10.75
N ALA A 16 -30.57 -7.09 10.69
CA ALA A 16 -29.91 -8.03 11.57
C ALA A 16 -28.41 -7.80 11.38
N ALA A 17 -27.76 -7.23 12.39
CA ALA A 17 -26.32 -7.25 12.49
C ALA A 17 -25.98 -8.74 12.57
N ALA A 18 -25.66 -9.33 11.41
CA ALA A 18 -24.78 -10.47 11.39
C ALA A 18 -23.51 -9.93 12.05
N ALA A 19 -23.35 -10.24 13.33
CA ALA A 19 -22.08 -10.11 13.98
C ALA A 19 -21.15 -11.00 13.17
N VAL A 20 -20.44 -10.39 12.21
CA VAL A 20 -19.23 -10.97 11.66
C VAL A 20 -18.34 -11.07 12.88
N ALA A 21 -18.33 -12.25 13.48
CA ALA A 21 -17.37 -12.58 14.51
C ALA A 21 -16.03 -12.50 13.78
N VAL A 22 -15.34 -11.37 13.92
CA VAL A 22 -13.96 -11.21 13.47
C VAL A 22 -13.18 -12.30 14.19
N PRO A 23 -12.78 -13.39 13.52
CA PRO A 23 -12.08 -14.47 14.18
C PRO A 23 -10.66 -13.97 14.45
N GLY A 24 -10.32 -13.83 15.71
CA GLY A 24 -8.94 -13.61 16.14
C GLY A 24 -8.64 -12.15 16.48
N LEU A 25 -8.75 -11.81 17.76
CA LEU A 25 -7.72 -10.96 18.35
C LEU A 25 -6.42 -11.77 18.26
N ALA A 26 -5.71 -11.65 17.14
CA ALA A 26 -4.31 -12.04 17.07
C ALA A 26 -3.60 -11.40 18.27
N SER A 27 -2.67 -12.13 18.90
CA SER A 27 -1.98 -11.64 20.08
C SER A 27 -1.21 -10.37 19.73
N ALA A 28 -1.80 -9.21 19.99
CA ALA A 28 -1.14 -7.92 19.90
C ALA A 28 0.17 -8.01 20.69
N ALA A 29 1.28 -7.73 20.04
CA ALA A 29 2.57 -7.65 20.69
C ALA A 29 2.81 -6.21 21.14
N ASP A 30 3.61 -6.05 22.20
CA ASP A 30 4.14 -4.74 22.56
C ASP A 30 4.88 -4.15 21.34
N PRO A 31 4.61 -2.90 20.95
CA PRO A 31 5.28 -2.26 19.84
C PRO A 31 6.82 -2.34 19.99
N PRO A 32 7.55 -2.78 18.95
CA PRO A 32 9.00 -2.80 18.98
C PRO A 32 9.59 -1.42 19.27
N GLY A 33 10.80 -1.35 19.85
CA GLY A 33 11.42 -0.08 20.23
C GLY A 33 11.74 0.90 19.09
N TRP A 34 11.56 0.51 17.83
CA TRP A 34 11.65 1.38 16.66
C TRP A 34 10.33 2.09 16.32
N THR A 35 9.20 1.65 16.89
CA THR A 35 7.90 2.27 16.70
C THR A 35 7.82 3.63 17.42
N LEU A 36 6.96 4.50 16.91
CA LEU A 36 6.67 5.80 17.52
C LEU A 36 5.65 5.66 18.64
N SER A 37 5.66 6.59 19.60
CA SER A 37 4.94 6.46 20.87
C SER A 37 3.42 6.40 20.75
N HIS A 38 2.83 6.89 19.66
CA HIS A 38 1.39 6.83 19.43
C HIS A 38 0.95 5.44 18.98
N ILE A 39 1.86 4.61 18.45
CA ILE A 39 1.58 3.22 18.08
C ILE A 39 1.45 2.40 19.36
N THR A 40 0.27 1.84 19.60
CA THR A 40 -0.06 1.14 20.85
C THR A 40 -0.03 -0.37 20.73
N ALA A 41 -0.20 -0.90 19.52
CA ALA A 41 -0.17 -2.33 19.25
C ALA A 41 0.31 -2.58 17.81
N VAL A 42 0.97 -3.72 17.63
CA VAL A 42 1.35 -4.24 16.32
C VAL A 42 1.13 -5.75 16.24
N GLY A 43 1.01 -6.28 15.02
CA GLY A 43 0.95 -7.71 14.77
C GLY A 43 1.20 -8.07 13.31
N ASP A 44 1.32 -9.35 13.03
CA ASP A 44 1.68 -9.90 11.72
C ASP A 44 1.01 -11.25 11.45
N ASP A 45 -0.16 -11.51 12.07
CA ASP A 45 -0.94 -12.72 11.82
C ASP A 45 -1.29 -12.83 10.34
N GLU A 46 -0.84 -13.92 9.73
CA GLU A 46 -0.91 -14.08 8.28
C GLU A 46 -2.37 -14.18 7.77
N ALA A 47 -3.26 -14.79 8.55
CA ALA A 47 -4.66 -14.92 8.15
C ALA A 47 -5.36 -13.55 8.18
N GLU A 48 -5.08 -12.74 9.19
CA GLU A 48 -5.55 -11.35 9.27
C GLU A 48 -4.96 -10.49 8.14
N LEU A 49 -3.65 -10.61 7.88
CA LEU A 49 -2.99 -9.88 6.80
C LEU A 49 -3.55 -10.25 5.42
N ARG A 50 -3.94 -11.50 5.18
CA ARG A 50 -4.56 -11.90 3.91
C ARG A 50 -5.89 -11.21 3.68
N GLN A 51 -6.66 -10.95 4.75
CA GLN A 51 -7.95 -10.27 4.62
C GLN A 51 -7.85 -8.88 3.97
N TYR A 52 -6.72 -8.17 4.12
CA TYR A 52 -6.54 -6.81 3.59
C TYR A 52 -5.39 -6.71 2.57
N GLU A 53 -4.90 -7.85 2.08
CA GLU A 53 -3.80 -7.86 1.13
C GLU A 53 -4.19 -7.26 -0.23
N PRO A 54 -3.23 -6.73 -0.99
CA PRO A 54 -3.51 -6.19 -2.32
C PRO A 54 -3.75 -7.28 -3.36
N TYR A 55 -4.64 -6.98 -4.31
CA TYR A 55 -4.79 -7.73 -5.55
C TYR A 55 -3.97 -7.06 -6.64
N LEU A 56 -3.02 -7.79 -7.19
CA LEU A 56 -2.04 -7.26 -8.13
C LEU A 56 -2.37 -7.71 -9.55
N ASP A 57 -2.71 -6.76 -10.44
CA ASP A 57 -2.64 -6.95 -11.90
C ASP A 57 -1.16 -6.85 -12.30
N ILE A 58 -0.50 -8.01 -12.28
CA ILE A 58 0.94 -8.15 -12.43
C ILE A 58 1.27 -9.07 -13.60
N ARG A 59 2.18 -8.61 -14.48
CA ARG A 59 2.64 -9.39 -15.63
C ARG A 59 3.46 -10.60 -15.20
N PHE A 60 3.42 -11.67 -15.98
CA PHE A 60 4.16 -12.90 -15.68
C PHE A 60 5.66 -12.64 -15.44
N ASP A 61 6.32 -11.81 -16.25
CA ASP A 61 7.74 -11.49 -16.07
C ASP A 61 8.01 -10.79 -14.73
N ASP A 62 7.12 -9.89 -14.30
CA ASP A 62 7.22 -9.18 -13.02
C ASP A 62 6.89 -10.12 -11.84
N GLN A 63 5.97 -11.08 -12.01
CA GLN A 63 5.72 -12.14 -11.03
C GLN A 63 6.98 -12.96 -10.75
N GLN A 64 7.76 -13.30 -11.79
CA GLN A 64 9.01 -14.03 -11.64
C GLN A 64 10.11 -13.22 -10.92
N GLN A 65 9.98 -11.89 -10.88
CA GLN A 65 10.86 -11.03 -10.11
C GLN A 65 10.37 -10.82 -8.67
N GLN A 66 9.09 -11.09 -8.37
CA GLN A 66 8.56 -10.86 -7.03
C GLN A 66 9.12 -11.90 -6.06
N VAL A 67 9.84 -11.40 -5.05
CA VAL A 67 10.45 -12.21 -4.00
C VAL A 67 9.44 -12.50 -2.89
N GLY A 68 8.62 -11.51 -2.55
CA GLY A 68 7.61 -11.66 -1.52
C GLY A 68 6.79 -10.41 -1.26
N VAL A 69 5.71 -10.55 -0.50
CA VAL A 69 4.93 -9.48 0.10
C VAL A 69 4.94 -9.67 1.60
N TYR A 70 5.41 -8.64 2.31
CA TYR A 70 5.65 -8.71 3.74
C TYR A 70 4.78 -7.69 4.47
N GLY A 71 3.88 -8.18 5.32
CA GLY A 71 2.85 -7.38 5.99
C GLY A 71 3.07 -7.28 7.50
N TRP A 72 2.47 -6.25 8.07
CA TRP A 72 2.18 -6.11 9.50
C TRP A 72 1.00 -5.16 9.68
N TRP A 73 0.38 -5.15 10.85
CA TRP A 73 -0.63 -4.17 11.20
C TRP A 73 -0.22 -3.34 12.41
N ALA A 74 -0.78 -2.13 12.51
CA ALA A 74 -0.56 -1.21 13.61
C ALA A 74 -1.88 -0.59 14.09
N GLU A 75 -1.99 -0.37 15.39
CA GLU A 75 -2.99 0.49 16.02
C GLU A 75 -2.35 1.74 16.60
N SER A 76 -3.13 2.82 16.67
CA SER A 76 -2.68 4.11 17.17
C SER A 76 -3.65 4.65 18.22
N SER A 77 -3.08 5.29 19.25
CA SER A 77 -3.82 6.10 20.23
C SER A 77 -4.26 7.47 19.69
N GLU A 78 -3.72 7.90 18.55
CA GLU A 78 -3.97 9.21 17.93
C GLU A 78 -4.83 9.13 16.65
N HIS A 79 -5.12 7.93 16.16
CA HIS A 79 -5.85 7.72 14.91
C HIS A 79 -6.94 6.67 15.06
N ASP A 80 -8.14 6.99 14.56
CA ASP A 80 -9.33 6.13 14.62
C ASP A 80 -9.34 5.03 13.53
N THR A 81 -8.16 4.57 13.11
CA THR A 81 -8.00 3.57 12.05
C THR A 81 -6.99 2.52 12.49
N ARG A 82 -7.19 1.26 12.10
CA ARG A 82 -6.11 0.28 12.06
C ARG A 82 -5.43 0.35 10.69
N ALA A 83 -4.10 0.20 10.66
CA ALA A 83 -3.34 0.22 9.41
C ALA A 83 -2.73 -1.14 9.12
N TYR A 84 -3.01 -1.71 7.95
CA TYR A 84 -2.35 -2.90 7.39
C TYR A 84 -1.31 -2.46 6.38
N TYR A 85 -0.05 -2.72 6.67
CA TYR A 85 1.10 -2.17 5.95
C TYR A 85 1.93 -3.29 5.32
N TYR A 86 1.91 -3.34 3.99
CA TYR A 86 2.58 -4.32 3.16
C TYR A 86 3.77 -3.71 2.43
N TRP A 87 4.80 -4.52 2.23
CA TRP A 87 5.95 -4.22 1.38
C TRP A 87 6.13 -5.35 0.37
N ALA A 88 5.90 -5.08 -0.90
CA ALA A 88 6.24 -6.01 -1.97
C ALA A 88 7.71 -5.85 -2.35
N LYS A 89 8.44 -6.95 -2.37
CA LYS A 89 9.84 -6.98 -2.71
C LYS A 89 10.05 -7.61 -4.08
N TYR A 90 10.80 -6.93 -4.93
CA TYR A 90 11.21 -7.44 -6.24
C TYR A 90 12.73 -7.65 -6.29
N ALA A 91 13.17 -8.68 -7.02
CA ALA A 91 14.58 -9.04 -7.11
C ALA A 91 15.41 -7.95 -7.80
N LYS A 92 14.84 -7.32 -8.84
CA LYS A 92 15.49 -6.31 -9.66
C LYS A 92 14.46 -5.32 -10.21
N GLN A 93 14.84 -4.05 -10.22
CA GLN A 93 14.19 -3.02 -11.03
C GLN A 93 15.06 -2.70 -12.25
N ASP A 94 14.49 -2.75 -13.45
CA ASP A 94 15.17 -2.29 -14.67
C ASP A 94 14.95 -0.78 -14.85
N SER A 95 16.00 -0.04 -15.23
CA SER A 95 15.86 1.38 -15.58
C SER A 95 15.18 1.52 -16.95
N LEU A 96 14.43 2.62 -17.16
CA LEU A 96 13.94 3.02 -18.49
C LEU A 96 15.12 3.18 -19.47
N ALA A 97 16.28 3.61 -18.98
CA ALA A 97 17.51 3.75 -19.75
C ALA A 97 18.16 2.40 -20.10
N ASP A 98 17.93 1.33 -19.33
CA ASP A 98 18.42 -0.01 -19.65
C ASP A 98 17.77 -0.57 -20.92
N ARG A 99 16.63 0.00 -21.34
CA ARG A 99 15.95 -0.29 -22.61
C ARG A 99 16.44 0.57 -23.78
N ILE A 100 17.33 1.55 -23.56
CA ILE A 100 17.90 2.43 -24.61
C ILE A 100 19.41 2.12 -24.77
N PRO A 101 19.82 1.37 -25.80
CA PRO A 101 21.16 0.77 -25.91
C PRO A 101 22.35 1.73 -25.83
N PHE A 102 22.16 3.00 -26.19
CA PHE A 102 23.23 3.99 -26.32
C PHE A 102 23.24 5.06 -25.21
N LEU A 103 22.24 5.08 -24.32
CA LEU A 103 22.16 6.00 -23.16
C LEU A 103 22.15 5.27 -21.81
N GLY A 104 21.96 3.95 -21.81
CA GLY A 104 21.87 3.10 -20.62
C GLY A 104 22.93 3.39 -19.55
N PRO A 105 24.25 3.43 -19.87
CA PRO A 105 25.29 3.66 -18.85
C PRO A 105 25.33 5.08 -18.29
N LEU A 106 24.79 6.08 -19.00
CA LEU A 106 24.83 7.48 -18.59
C LEU A 106 23.59 7.89 -17.77
N LEU A 107 22.50 7.10 -17.86
CA LEU A 107 21.18 7.37 -17.26
C LEU A 107 20.68 6.21 -16.37
N SER A 108 21.52 5.22 -16.04
CA SER A 108 21.22 4.08 -15.16
C SER A 108 21.00 4.44 -13.68
N ALA A 109 20.77 5.72 -13.36
CA ALA A 109 20.55 6.19 -12.00
C ALA A 109 19.34 5.54 -11.31
N ASP A 110 18.46 4.87 -12.07
CA ASP A 110 17.19 4.29 -11.63
C ASP A 110 17.19 2.74 -11.59
N SER A 111 18.32 2.09 -11.92
CA SER A 111 18.45 0.63 -11.76
C SER A 111 18.95 0.35 -10.35
N HIS A 112 18.12 -0.19 -9.46
CA HIS A 112 18.54 -0.62 -8.13
C HIS A 112 18.21 -2.09 -7.85
N PHE A 113 19.12 -2.72 -7.11
CA PHE A 113 18.98 -4.09 -6.63
C PHE A 113 18.03 -4.08 -5.43
N LYS A 114 16.99 -4.93 -5.46
CA LYS A 114 15.99 -5.11 -4.38
C LYS A 114 15.06 -3.92 -4.17
N ASP A 115 14.08 -3.81 -5.06
CA ASP A 115 13.00 -2.84 -4.94
C ASP A 115 11.98 -3.27 -3.88
N HIS A 116 11.45 -2.31 -3.12
CA HIS A 116 10.52 -2.55 -2.02
C HIS A 116 9.39 -1.52 -2.10
N GLU A 117 8.23 -1.96 -2.56
CA GLU A 117 7.10 -1.09 -2.88
C GLU A 117 6.01 -1.20 -1.80
N PRO A 118 5.74 -0.10 -1.06
CA PRO A 118 4.80 -0.10 0.06
C PRO A 118 3.34 0.08 -0.37
N ILE A 119 2.44 -0.60 0.35
CA ILE A 119 0.99 -0.42 0.31
C ILE A 119 0.46 -0.39 1.74
N ILE A 120 -0.44 0.53 2.05
CA ILE A 120 -1.11 0.67 3.33
C ILE A 120 -2.62 0.66 3.12
N VAL A 121 -3.32 -0.17 3.87
CA VAL A 121 -4.78 -0.22 3.93
C VAL A 121 -5.21 0.24 5.32
N PHE A 122 -5.88 1.39 5.39
CA PHE A 122 -6.46 1.89 6.63
C PHE A 122 -7.91 1.43 6.74
N THR A 123 -8.24 0.79 7.85
CA THR A 123 -9.56 0.23 8.11
C THR A 123 -10.17 0.85 9.36
N ASP A 124 -11.49 0.88 9.40
CA ASP A 124 -12.23 1.07 10.64
C ASP A 124 -11.92 -0.10 11.59
N PRO A 125 -11.46 0.13 12.83
CA PRO A 125 -11.09 -0.94 13.74
C PRO A 125 -12.30 -1.73 14.26
N ASP A 126 -13.51 -1.15 14.25
CA ASP A 126 -14.71 -1.79 14.76
C ASP A 126 -15.45 -2.60 13.67
N SER A 127 -15.59 -2.04 12.47
CA SER A 127 -16.31 -2.69 11.36
C SER A 127 -15.40 -3.50 10.42
N GLY A 128 -14.11 -3.19 10.36
CA GLY A 128 -13.19 -3.73 9.36
C GLY A 128 -13.35 -3.12 7.97
N ASP A 129 -14.18 -2.08 7.80
CA ASP A 129 -14.36 -1.43 6.51
C ASP A 129 -13.10 -0.68 6.09
N VAL A 130 -12.68 -0.86 4.84
CA VAL A 130 -11.55 -0.10 4.28
C VAL A 130 -11.96 1.36 4.07
N GLN A 131 -11.25 2.27 4.74
CA GLN A 131 -11.52 3.71 4.66
C GLN A 131 -10.58 4.44 3.69
N THR A 132 -9.33 4.00 3.60
CA THR A 132 -8.31 4.63 2.77
C THR A 132 -7.26 3.61 2.35
N VAL A 133 -6.82 3.69 1.09
CA VAL A 133 -5.67 2.95 0.58
C VAL A 133 -4.59 3.94 0.20
N VAL A 134 -3.36 3.70 0.63
CA VAL A 134 -2.17 4.48 0.26
C VAL A 134 -1.16 3.54 -0.36
N TYR A 135 -0.65 3.85 -1.55
CA TYR A 135 0.33 3.01 -2.23
C TYR A 135 1.46 3.83 -2.84
N SER A 136 2.59 3.19 -3.10
CA SER A 136 3.69 3.79 -3.84
C SER A 136 3.37 3.91 -5.33
N GLY A 137 2.95 5.10 -5.73
CA GLY A 137 2.90 5.52 -7.13
C GLY A 137 4.18 6.26 -7.52
N TYR A 138 4.50 6.27 -8.82
CA TYR A 138 5.54 7.13 -9.40
C TYR A 138 6.90 7.13 -8.66
N HIS A 139 7.41 5.95 -8.26
CA HIS A 139 8.64 5.80 -7.47
C HIS A 139 8.52 6.37 -6.04
N HIS A 140 7.81 5.65 -5.16
CA HIS A 140 7.67 5.97 -3.73
C HIS A 140 6.98 7.32 -3.39
N PHE A 141 6.21 7.88 -4.31
CA PHE A 141 5.22 8.91 -3.95
C PHE A 141 3.96 8.24 -3.44
N ALA A 142 3.37 8.77 -2.37
CA ALA A 142 2.13 8.26 -1.85
C ALA A 142 0.97 8.74 -2.74
N VAL A 143 0.24 7.77 -3.29
CA VAL A 143 -1.06 7.99 -3.91
C VAL A 143 -2.11 7.50 -2.93
N ARG A 144 -3.17 8.29 -2.74
CA ARG A 144 -4.26 7.99 -1.83
C ARG A 144 -5.54 7.75 -2.61
N LEU A 145 -6.25 6.68 -2.27
CA LEU A 145 -7.61 6.40 -2.74
C LEU A 145 -8.56 6.40 -1.53
N THR A 146 -9.73 7.00 -1.69
CA THR A 146 -10.78 7.04 -0.64
C THR A 146 -12.18 6.88 -1.22
N GLY A 147 -13.12 6.39 -0.41
CA GLY A 147 -14.53 6.26 -0.79
C GLY A 147 -14.73 5.60 -2.16
N ASP A 148 -15.52 6.24 -3.01
CA ASP A 148 -15.87 5.75 -4.35
C ASP A 148 -14.70 5.71 -5.34
N GLU A 149 -13.55 6.31 -5.01
CA GLU A 149 -12.34 6.20 -5.83
C GLU A 149 -11.66 4.84 -5.69
N MET A 150 -11.90 4.13 -4.59
CA MET A 150 -11.28 2.83 -4.34
C MET A 150 -11.91 1.77 -5.23
N THR A 151 -11.07 0.83 -5.69
CA THR A 151 -11.54 -0.41 -6.29
C THR A 151 -11.04 -1.54 -5.41
N LEU A 152 -11.98 -2.15 -4.70
CA LEU A 152 -11.71 -3.25 -3.79
C LEU A 152 -12.17 -4.56 -4.43
N ALA A 153 -11.26 -5.50 -4.59
CA ALA A 153 -11.59 -6.88 -4.87
C ALA A 153 -12.17 -7.55 -3.62
N GLN A 154 -12.92 -8.60 -3.87
CA GLN A 154 -13.66 -9.36 -2.87
C GLN A 154 -13.37 -10.84 -3.09
N ASP A 155 -13.03 -11.56 -2.02
CA ASP A 155 -13.01 -13.01 -2.05
C ASP A 155 -14.44 -13.57 -1.94
N GLU A 156 -14.67 -14.79 -2.45
CA GLU A 156 -16.02 -15.38 -2.55
C GLU A 156 -16.82 -15.38 -1.23
N LEU A 157 -16.14 -15.27 -0.09
CA LEU A 157 -16.71 -15.36 1.26
C LEU A 157 -16.49 -14.11 2.13
N SER A 158 -15.87 -13.04 1.63
CA SER A 158 -15.56 -11.83 2.40
C SER A 158 -16.32 -10.60 1.90
N ILE A 159 -16.23 -9.49 2.63
CA ILE A 159 -16.59 -8.16 2.12
C ILE A 159 -15.45 -7.63 1.22
N PRO A 160 -15.69 -6.65 0.34
CA PRO A 160 -14.62 -6.07 -0.46
C PRO A 160 -13.58 -5.35 0.42
N THR A 161 -12.41 -5.94 0.58
CA THR A 161 -11.31 -5.44 1.44
C THR A 161 -9.99 -5.28 0.71
N HIS A 162 -9.84 -5.85 -0.47
CA HIS A 162 -8.55 -6.00 -1.12
C HIS A 162 -8.29 -4.89 -2.14
N PRO A 163 -7.34 -3.97 -1.95
CA PRO A 163 -7.09 -2.94 -2.95
C PRO A 163 -6.63 -3.55 -4.28
N SER A 164 -7.29 -3.16 -5.38
CA SER A 164 -6.91 -3.56 -6.73
C SER A 164 -5.88 -2.59 -7.30
N LEU A 165 -4.66 -3.09 -7.55
CA LEU A 165 -3.52 -2.31 -8.02
C LEU A 165 -2.89 -2.97 -9.23
N ALA A 166 -2.45 -2.17 -10.20
CA ALA A 166 -1.66 -2.63 -11.34
C ALA A 166 -0.19 -2.34 -11.10
N VAL A 167 0.68 -3.32 -11.36
CA VAL A 167 2.13 -3.17 -11.24
C VAL A 167 2.69 -2.51 -12.50
N ALA A 168 3.35 -1.36 -12.34
CA ALA A 168 3.89 -0.58 -13.45
C ALA A 168 5.26 -1.07 -13.88
N THR A 169 5.32 -1.89 -14.93
CA THR A 169 6.60 -2.31 -15.53
C THR A 169 7.34 -1.11 -16.16
N PRO A 170 8.68 -1.00 -16.04
CA PRO A 170 9.61 -1.91 -15.34
C PRO A 170 9.93 -1.51 -13.89
N HIS A 171 9.25 -0.51 -13.35
CA HIS A 171 9.62 0.18 -12.12
C HIS A 171 8.88 -0.32 -10.88
N HIS A 172 7.96 -1.27 -11.06
CA HIS A 172 7.22 -1.99 -10.01
C HIS A 172 6.36 -1.17 -9.03
N HIS A 173 6.41 0.16 -9.07
CA HIS A 173 5.40 1.02 -8.44
C HIS A 173 3.98 0.71 -8.93
N TYR A 174 2.99 1.15 -8.18
CA TYR A 174 1.59 0.82 -8.45
C TYR A 174 0.84 1.93 -9.19
N ARG A 175 -0.23 1.48 -9.85
CA ARG A 175 -1.30 2.30 -10.40
C ARG A 175 -2.63 1.76 -9.90
N HIS A 176 -3.64 2.62 -9.81
CA HIS A 176 -4.98 2.21 -9.48
C HIS A 176 -5.56 1.32 -10.59
N GLN A 177 -5.93 0.09 -10.24
CA GLN A 177 -6.65 -0.80 -11.14
C GLN A 177 -8.15 -0.64 -10.91
N ARG A 178 -8.85 -0.09 -11.90
CA ARG A 178 -10.31 0.19 -11.83
C ARG A 178 -11.18 -1.03 -12.08
N ASP A 179 -10.58 -2.15 -12.50
CA ASP A 179 -11.26 -3.43 -12.67
C ASP A 179 -10.76 -4.43 -11.62
N ALA A 180 -11.58 -4.62 -10.58
CA ALA A 180 -11.29 -5.49 -9.44
C ALA A 180 -11.02 -6.95 -9.82
N THR A 181 -11.43 -7.39 -11.02
CA THR A 181 -11.30 -8.79 -11.47
C THR A 181 -9.97 -9.12 -12.13
N ARG A 182 -9.13 -8.11 -12.39
CA ARG A 182 -7.88 -8.27 -13.15
C ARG A 182 -6.68 -8.68 -12.31
N GLY A 183 -6.75 -8.47 -11.00
CA GLY A 183 -5.66 -8.79 -10.09
C GLY A 183 -5.74 -10.21 -9.54
N VAL A 184 -4.62 -10.69 -9.02
CA VAL A 184 -4.56 -11.90 -8.19
C VAL A 184 -4.17 -11.53 -6.75
N PRO A 185 -4.65 -12.24 -5.72
CA PRO A 185 -4.21 -12.01 -4.35
C PRO A 185 -2.70 -12.17 -4.25
N ALA A 186 -2.03 -11.25 -3.55
CA ALA A 186 -0.56 -11.23 -3.44
C ALA A 186 0.03 -12.57 -2.96
N HIS A 187 -0.61 -13.24 -1.99
CA HIS A 187 -0.15 -14.53 -1.46
C HIS A 187 -0.21 -15.69 -2.48
N THR A 188 -0.93 -15.54 -3.59
CA THR A 188 -1.08 -16.61 -4.61
C THR A 188 -0.02 -16.55 -5.70
N ILE A 189 0.81 -15.50 -5.72
CA ILE A 189 1.83 -15.31 -6.76
C ILE A 189 2.93 -16.37 -6.59
N ALA A 190 3.05 -17.25 -7.57
CA ALA A 190 3.93 -18.41 -7.50
C ALA A 190 5.40 -18.01 -7.32
N GLY A 191 6.05 -18.57 -6.29
CA GLY A 191 7.45 -18.28 -5.96
C GLY A 191 7.67 -17.06 -5.08
N SER A 192 6.62 -16.28 -4.81
CA SER A 192 6.61 -15.13 -3.91
C SER A 192 6.29 -15.59 -2.48
N GLU A 193 7.09 -15.16 -1.50
CA GLU A 193 6.80 -15.37 -0.07
C GLU A 193 5.70 -14.42 0.39
N PHE A 194 4.70 -14.88 1.13
CA PHE A 194 3.81 -14.00 1.90
C PHE A 194 4.16 -14.15 3.38
N GLY A 195 4.54 -13.08 4.06
CA GLY A 195 5.07 -13.21 5.42
C GLY A 195 5.14 -11.92 6.23
N SER A 196 5.85 -11.99 7.35
CA SER A 196 5.93 -10.90 8.31
C SER A 196 6.97 -9.84 7.93
N PHE A 197 6.55 -8.58 7.93
CA PHE A 197 7.48 -7.45 7.91
C PHE A 197 8.31 -7.38 9.19
N LEU A 198 7.71 -7.64 10.36
CA LEU A 198 8.38 -7.56 11.66
C LEU A 198 9.59 -8.51 11.73
N GLU A 199 9.51 -9.68 11.09
CA GLU A 199 10.63 -10.62 10.99
C GLU A 199 11.72 -10.18 9.98
N LYS A 200 11.32 -9.60 8.84
CA LYS A 200 12.27 -9.17 7.79
C LYS A 200 12.95 -7.83 8.09
N GLN A 201 12.28 -6.95 8.82
CA GLN A 201 12.69 -5.57 9.09
C GLN A 201 14.14 -5.48 9.60
N PRO A 202 14.60 -6.27 10.58
CA PRO A 202 15.97 -6.17 11.06
C PRO A 202 17.01 -6.51 9.99
N GLN A 203 16.69 -7.45 9.10
CA GLN A 203 17.58 -7.80 7.99
C GLN A 203 17.62 -6.69 6.93
N TRP A 204 16.47 -6.08 6.63
CA TRP A 204 16.38 -5.00 5.64
C TRP A 204 17.12 -3.74 6.08
N GLU A 205 17.02 -3.38 7.37
CA GLU A 205 17.81 -2.30 7.95
C GLU A 205 19.31 -2.57 7.87
N ARG A 206 19.77 -3.76 8.27
CA ARG A 206 21.20 -4.14 8.15
C ARG A 206 21.71 -4.08 6.72
N ASN A 207 20.84 -4.39 5.76
CA ASN A 207 21.14 -4.31 4.33
C ASN A 207 20.96 -2.90 3.75
N ARG A 208 20.61 -1.91 4.57
CA ARG A 208 20.41 -0.51 4.16
C ARG A 208 19.34 -0.33 3.08
N VAL A 209 18.30 -1.17 3.10
CA VAL A 209 17.16 -1.07 2.17
C VAL A 209 16.54 0.33 2.23
N PHE A 210 16.41 0.89 3.43
CA PHE A 210 15.74 2.17 3.67
C PHE A 210 16.68 3.39 3.70
N ALA A 211 17.93 3.26 3.26
CA ALA A 211 18.93 4.33 3.42
C ALA A 211 18.61 5.64 2.67
N LYS A 212 17.67 5.62 1.72
CA LYS A 212 17.17 6.80 1.00
C LYS A 212 15.72 7.15 1.37
N SER A 213 15.13 6.38 2.27
CA SER A 213 13.76 6.57 2.72
C SER A 213 13.72 7.54 3.89
N HIS A 214 12.55 8.12 4.12
CA HIS A 214 12.27 8.85 5.34
C HIS A 214 11.92 7.84 6.44
N ASP A 215 12.83 7.63 7.39
CA ASP A 215 12.69 6.59 8.43
C ASP A 215 11.29 6.57 9.08
N PRO A 216 10.72 7.69 9.56
CA PRO A 216 9.37 7.66 10.11
C PRO A 216 8.30 7.18 9.10
N ALA A 217 8.40 7.49 7.81
CA ALA A 217 7.40 7.03 6.84
C ALA A 217 7.54 5.52 6.54
N VAL A 218 8.71 4.93 6.75
CA VAL A 218 8.90 3.48 6.61
C VAL A 218 8.20 2.72 7.74
N PHE A 219 8.28 3.25 8.96
CA PHE A 219 7.87 2.55 10.17
C PHE A 219 6.53 3.01 10.75
N ASP A 220 6.01 4.15 10.29
CA ASP A 220 4.73 4.71 10.70
C ASP A 220 3.82 4.87 9.47
N PRO A 221 2.74 4.06 9.36
CA PRO A 221 1.78 4.15 8.26
C PRO A 221 1.15 5.54 8.11
N TRP A 222 0.83 6.21 9.23
CA TRP A 222 0.14 7.50 9.22
C TRP A 222 1.05 8.64 8.77
N VAL A 223 2.33 8.60 9.15
CA VAL A 223 3.33 9.55 8.64
C VAL A 223 3.49 9.41 7.12
N ALA A 224 3.52 8.18 6.58
CA ALA A 224 3.61 7.98 5.14
C ALA A 224 2.41 8.57 4.39
N ARG A 225 1.19 8.34 4.90
CA ARG A 225 -0.06 8.89 4.38
C ARG A 225 -0.02 10.41 4.31
N ASP A 226 0.41 11.06 5.39
CA ASP A 226 0.33 12.53 5.51
C ASP A 226 1.47 13.23 4.74
N ARG A 227 2.67 12.63 4.73
CA ARG A 227 3.87 13.20 4.08
C ARG A 227 3.80 13.23 2.54
N GLY A 228 3.01 12.32 1.95
CA GLY A 228 2.91 12.19 0.49
C GLY A 228 4.07 11.42 -0.18
N THR A 229 5.02 10.87 0.56
CA THR A 229 6.14 10.09 0.01
C THR A 229 6.89 9.28 1.08
N TRP A 230 7.41 8.12 0.69
CA TRP A 230 8.34 7.32 1.50
C TRP A 230 9.79 7.75 1.36
N TRP A 231 10.13 8.57 0.36
CA TRP A 231 11.48 9.05 0.20
C TRP A 231 11.84 10.13 1.20
N ASP A 232 13.12 10.15 1.56
CA ASP A 232 13.67 11.36 2.14
C ASP A 232 13.72 12.45 1.05
N LYS A 233 12.99 13.53 1.30
CA LYS A 233 12.86 14.70 0.42
C LYS A 233 14.23 15.37 0.18
N SER A 234 15.24 15.12 1.02
CA SER A 234 16.62 15.62 0.86
C SER A 234 17.44 14.87 -0.22
N THR A 235 17.00 13.68 -0.62
CA THR A 235 17.75 12.84 -1.56
C THR A 235 17.68 13.37 -2.99
N ARG A 236 18.75 13.14 -3.77
CA ARG A 236 18.77 13.52 -5.19
C ARG A 236 17.72 12.77 -5.99
N ASP A 237 17.47 11.51 -5.65
CA ASP A 237 16.48 10.68 -6.32
C ASP A 237 15.10 11.34 -6.21
N TYR A 238 14.71 11.78 -5.00
CA TYR A 238 13.47 12.54 -4.79
C TYR A 238 13.36 13.78 -5.65
N GLN A 239 14.42 14.58 -5.69
CA GLN A 239 14.41 15.78 -6.52
C GLN A 239 14.23 15.46 -8.01
N PHE A 240 14.86 14.39 -8.51
CA PHE A 240 14.71 13.97 -9.91
C PHE A 240 13.31 13.42 -10.22
N ALA A 241 12.77 12.53 -9.38
CA ALA A 241 11.43 11.99 -9.62
C ALA A 241 10.35 13.09 -9.53
N ARG A 242 10.49 14.02 -8.58
CA ARG A 242 9.61 15.19 -8.48
C ARG A 242 9.63 16.05 -9.75
N ILE A 243 10.80 16.28 -10.35
CA ILE A 243 10.90 16.99 -11.62
C ILE A 243 10.19 16.22 -12.74
N ARG A 244 10.36 14.90 -12.84
CA ARG A 244 9.68 14.07 -13.85
C ARG A 244 8.16 14.18 -13.73
N ILE A 245 7.64 14.15 -12.50
CA ILE A 245 6.21 14.35 -12.19
C ILE A 245 5.75 15.75 -12.64
N LEU A 246 6.47 16.81 -12.24
CA LEU A 246 6.13 18.20 -12.58
C LEU A 246 6.14 18.48 -14.09
N LEU A 247 7.05 17.84 -14.83
CA LEU A 247 7.13 17.95 -16.29
C LEU A 247 6.02 17.17 -17.01
N ASN A 248 5.08 16.57 -16.26
CA ASN A 248 3.92 15.87 -16.79
C ASN A 248 4.30 14.78 -17.80
N LEU A 249 5.48 14.17 -17.63
CA LEU A 249 5.86 12.90 -18.24
C LEU A 249 5.05 11.81 -17.54
N ARG A 250 3.73 11.91 -17.71
CA ARG A 250 2.71 11.21 -16.94
C ARG A 250 2.36 9.93 -17.67
N ASP A 251 2.58 8.81 -17.01
CA ASP A 251 1.89 7.58 -17.34
C ASP A 251 0.52 7.55 -16.64
N GLY A 252 -0.44 8.36 -17.14
CA GLY A 252 -1.86 8.21 -16.81
C GLY A 252 -2.37 8.87 -15.50
N GLY A 253 -3.20 9.91 -15.67
CA GLY A 253 -4.47 10.17 -14.94
C GLY A 253 -4.58 10.27 -13.40
N GLU A 254 -3.59 9.88 -12.59
CA GLU A 254 -3.76 9.75 -11.14
C GLU A 254 -3.47 11.04 -10.36
N THR A 255 -4.21 11.27 -9.26
CA THR A 255 -4.02 12.40 -8.34
C THR A 255 -2.98 12.04 -7.30
N LEU A 256 -1.80 12.65 -7.36
CA LEU A 256 -0.77 12.54 -6.34
C LEU A 256 -1.17 13.32 -5.09
N ILE A 257 -0.79 12.83 -3.90
CA ILE A 257 -0.80 13.66 -2.70
C ILE A 257 0.34 14.67 -2.84
N THR A 258 0.01 15.89 -3.25
CA THR A 258 0.92 17.02 -3.21
C THR A 258 0.54 17.87 -2.00
N GLU A 259 1.40 17.91 -0.98
CA GLU A 259 1.33 19.00 0.00
C GLU A 259 1.72 20.32 -0.69
N ASP A 260 1.02 21.41 -0.34
CA ASP A 260 1.38 22.79 -0.68
C ASP A 260 2.73 23.20 -0.08
#